data_AF-A0A8T4MWL4-F1
#
_entry.id   AF-A0A8T4MWL4-F1
#
_cell.length_a   1.000
_cell.length_b   1.000
_cell.length_c   1.000
_cell.angle_alpha   90.00
_cell.angle_beta   90.00
_cell.angle_gamma   90.00
#
_symmetry.space_group_name_H-M   'P 1'
#
loop_
_entity.id
_entity.type
_entity.pdbx_description
1 polymer ?
#
loop_
_entity_poly.entity_id
_entity_poly.type
_entity_poly.pdbx_seq_one_letter_code
_entity_poly.pdbx_strand_id
1 'polypeptide(L)'
;MKTLFSTSWKASRQPRKQRKYRHEAPLHVRHKFLSAHLSDELRKKHGIKSIPVRKDDEVVVMRGTFAEKKGKILKVNVRKGKVTVEGITRKKADGTKLNVYLDPSKIQIVALKLDDSRRLPVKEKTGESKKSEEKNNAPDK
;
A
#
# COMPACT_ATOMS: atom_id res chain seq x y z
N MET A 1 22.15 20.28 19.71
CA MET A 1 20.83 19.68 20.05
C MET A 1 20.81 18.21 19.64
N LYS A 2 20.33 17.30 20.49
CA LYS A 2 20.16 15.89 20.10
C LYS A 2 19.00 15.81 19.10
N THR A 3 19.27 15.41 17.86
CA THR A 3 18.21 15.22 16.86
C THR A 3 17.38 14.00 17.22
N LEU A 4 16.05 14.15 17.14
CA LEU A 4 15.11 13.05 17.39
C LEU A 4 15.18 12.03 16.24
N PHE A 5 15.19 12.52 15.01
CA PHE A 5 15.28 11.73 13.80
C PHE A 5 16.43 12.18 12.90
N SER A 6 17.02 11.25 12.16
CA SER A 6 17.96 11.53 11.09
C SER A 6 17.66 10.67 9.87
N THR A 7 17.68 11.27 8.68
CA THR A 7 17.63 10.57 7.39
C THR A 7 18.90 9.79 7.08
N SER A 8 20.04 10.15 7.71
CA SER A 8 21.32 9.46 7.51
C SER A 8 21.43 8.11 8.23
N TRP A 9 20.50 7.80 9.14
CA TRP A 9 20.43 6.48 9.76
C TRP A 9 19.96 5.44 8.76
N LYS A 10 20.94 4.68 8.23
CA LYS A 10 20.70 3.61 7.25
C LYS A 10 20.18 2.34 7.91
N ALA A 11 20.86 1.84 8.94
CA ALA A 11 20.49 0.60 9.62
C ALA A 11 21.07 0.52 11.04
N SER A 12 20.44 -0.26 11.91
CA SER A 12 20.98 -0.64 13.21
C SER A 12 20.39 -1.99 13.61
N ARG A 13 21.19 -2.88 14.23
CA ARG A 13 20.71 -4.15 14.78
C ARG A 13 19.94 -3.97 16.10
N GLN A 14 20.13 -2.84 16.79
CA GLN A 14 19.54 -2.59 18.10
C GLN A 14 18.01 -2.31 18.00
N PRO A 15 17.15 -3.14 18.64
CA PRO A 15 15.69 -2.98 18.54
C PRO A 15 15.20 -1.62 19.04
N ARG A 16 15.82 -1.08 20.10
CA ARG A 16 15.48 0.24 20.65
C ARG A 16 15.63 1.36 19.61
N LYS A 17 16.73 1.34 18.83
CA LYS A 17 16.98 2.33 17.77
C LYS A 17 16.00 2.18 16.61
N GLN A 18 15.71 0.95 16.19
CA GLN A 18 14.74 0.68 15.11
C GLN A 18 13.31 1.13 15.46
N ARG A 19 12.86 0.88 16.71
CA ARG A 19 11.54 1.32 17.18
C ARG A 19 11.46 2.84 17.27
N LYS A 20 12.50 3.48 17.84
CA LYS A 20 12.60 4.95 17.90
C LYS A 20 12.52 5.58 16.51
N TYR A 21 13.27 5.05 15.55
CA TYR A 21 13.28 5.53 14.16
C TYR A 21 11.87 5.56 13.54
N ARG A 22 11.10 4.46 13.65
CA ARG A 22 9.73 4.41 13.12
C ARG A 22 8.78 5.36 13.85
N HIS A 23 8.94 5.48 15.17
CA HIS A 23 8.07 6.32 16.00
C HIS A 23 8.31 7.82 15.78
N GLU A 24 9.55 8.24 15.53
CA GLU A 24 9.91 9.65 15.38
C GLU A 24 10.05 10.09 13.90
N ALA A 25 9.83 9.17 12.96
CA ALA A 25 9.89 9.47 11.53
C ALA A 25 8.97 10.66 11.14
N PRO A 26 9.43 11.62 10.32
CA PRO A 26 8.60 12.65 9.72
C PRO A 26 7.51 12.09 8.81
N LEU A 27 6.47 12.88 8.53
CA LEU A 27 5.30 12.41 7.76
C LEU A 27 5.65 11.90 6.36
N HIS A 28 6.55 12.57 5.64
CA HIS A 28 6.96 12.14 4.30
C HIS A 28 7.69 10.79 4.30
N VAL A 29 8.43 10.47 5.37
CA VAL A 29 9.07 9.16 5.55
C VAL A 29 8.04 8.12 5.94
N ARG A 30 7.11 8.45 6.85
CA ARG A 30 6.01 7.55 7.25
C ARG A 30 5.13 7.12 6.09
N HIS A 31 4.94 7.99 5.11
CA HIS A 31 4.20 7.65 3.90
C HIS A 31 4.80 6.42 3.18
N LYS A 32 6.13 6.28 3.15
CA LYS A 32 6.79 5.09 2.56
C LYS A 32 6.52 3.80 3.34
N PHE A 33 6.32 3.89 4.65
CA PHE A 33 5.97 2.73 5.49
C PHE A 33 4.54 2.25 5.24
N LEU A 34 3.68 3.12 4.71
CA LEU A 34 2.29 2.82 4.40
C LEU A 34 2.14 2.19 3.02
N SER A 35 2.92 1.14 2.73
CA SER A 35 2.80 0.39 1.48
C SER A 35 1.95 -0.86 1.63
N ALA A 36 1.22 -1.19 0.56
CA ALA A 36 0.40 -2.39 0.46
C ALA A 36 0.82 -3.22 -0.76
N HIS A 37 0.51 -4.51 -0.72
CA HIS A 37 0.82 -5.42 -1.81
C HIS A 37 -0.12 -5.21 -3.00
N LEU A 38 0.40 -5.31 -4.22
CA LEU A 38 -0.43 -5.32 -5.43
C LEU A 38 -1.05 -6.71 -5.66
N SER A 39 -2.16 -6.77 -6.40
CA SER A 39 -2.70 -8.00 -7.00
C SER A 39 -1.73 -8.60 -8.00
N ASP A 40 -1.83 -9.91 -8.25
CA ASP A 40 -0.86 -10.58 -9.14
C ASP A 40 -0.95 -10.08 -10.60
N GLU A 41 -2.14 -9.64 -11.03
CA GLU A 41 -2.35 -8.96 -12.31
C GLU A 41 -1.60 -7.63 -12.39
N LEU A 42 -1.73 -6.77 -11.37
CA LEU A 42 -1.02 -5.49 -11.30
C LEU A 42 0.48 -5.68 -11.15
N ARG A 43 0.92 -6.73 -10.44
CA ARG A 43 2.33 -7.10 -10.33
C ARG A 43 2.89 -7.48 -11.68
N LYS A 44 2.18 -8.25 -12.50
CA LYS A 44 2.65 -8.59 -13.87
C LYS A 44 2.71 -7.35 -14.74
N LYS A 45 1.68 -6.51 -14.71
CA LYS A 45 1.58 -5.29 -15.53
C LYS A 45 2.67 -4.26 -15.22
N HIS A 46 2.91 -3.98 -13.94
CA HIS A 46 3.85 -2.94 -13.52
C HIS A 46 5.19 -3.50 -13.05
N GLY A 47 5.33 -4.81 -12.82
CA GLY A 47 6.51 -5.49 -12.29
C GLY A 47 7.02 -4.92 -10.96
N ILE A 48 6.10 -4.51 -10.08
CA ILE A 48 6.39 -4.00 -8.73
C ILE A 48 5.55 -4.81 -7.75
N LYS A 49 6.09 -5.12 -6.57
CA LYS A 49 5.41 -5.93 -5.55
C LYS A 49 4.45 -5.13 -4.66
N SER A 50 4.82 -3.90 -4.32
CA SER A 50 4.07 -3.04 -3.40
C SER A 50 4.25 -1.56 -3.72
N ILE A 51 3.26 -0.76 -3.33
CA ILE A 51 3.24 0.69 -3.53
C ILE A 51 2.61 1.38 -2.30
N PRO A 52 2.98 2.64 -1.98
CA PRO A 52 2.27 3.41 -0.97
C PRO A 52 0.78 3.56 -1.32
N VAL A 53 -0.07 3.35 -0.32
CA VAL A 53 -1.53 3.45 -0.46
C VAL A 53 -1.98 4.90 -0.61
N ARG A 54 -2.97 5.14 -1.47
CA ARG A 54 -3.58 6.47 -1.69
C ARG A 54 -5.08 6.39 -1.46
N LYS A 55 -5.68 7.57 -1.29
CA LYS A 55 -7.13 7.72 -1.32
C LYS A 55 -7.69 7.21 -2.66
N ASP A 56 -8.84 6.56 -2.59
CA ASP A 56 -9.62 6.02 -3.70
C ASP A 56 -8.97 4.83 -4.47
N ASP A 57 -7.89 4.23 -3.94
CA ASP A 57 -7.49 2.90 -4.44
C ASP A 57 -8.53 1.85 -4.03
N GLU A 58 -8.75 0.87 -4.90
CA GLU A 58 -9.59 -0.28 -4.58
C GLU A 58 -8.76 -1.38 -3.97
N VAL A 59 -9.26 -1.89 -2.85
CA VAL A 59 -8.51 -2.83 -2.03
C VAL A 59 -9.37 -3.98 -1.53
N VAL A 60 -8.70 -5.11 -1.30
CA VAL A 60 -9.23 -6.28 -0.59
C VAL A 60 -8.49 -6.41 0.74
N VAL A 61 -9.21 -6.70 1.81
CA VAL A 61 -8.59 -7.05 3.09
C VAL A 61 -8.23 -8.54 3.08
N MET A 62 -6.97 -8.86 3.35
CA MET A 62 -6.46 -10.24 3.30
C MET A 62 -6.55 -10.96 4.65
N ARG A 63 -6.44 -10.22 5.77
CA ARG A 63 -6.31 -10.82 7.11
C ARG A 63 -7.15 -10.08 8.15
N GLY A 64 -7.76 -10.84 9.06
CA GLY A 64 -8.51 -10.36 10.22
C GLY A 64 -10.03 -10.50 10.06
N THR A 65 -10.80 -9.89 10.98
CA THR A 65 -12.28 -10.01 11.03
C THR A 65 -13.00 -9.53 9.78
N PHE A 66 -12.35 -8.68 8.98
CA PHE A 66 -12.89 -8.12 7.75
C PHE A 66 -12.23 -8.71 6.50
N ALA A 67 -11.63 -9.90 6.59
CA ALA A 67 -11.02 -10.57 5.46
C ALA A 67 -12.01 -10.74 4.28
N GLU A 68 -11.47 -10.75 3.07
CA GLU A 68 -12.16 -10.91 1.77
C GLU A 68 -13.11 -9.76 1.38
N LYS A 69 -13.35 -8.81 2.28
CA LYS A 69 -14.13 -7.61 1.96
C LYS A 69 -13.33 -6.69 1.04
N LYS A 70 -14.02 -6.23 -0.01
CA LYS A 70 -13.52 -5.25 -0.98
C LYS A 70 -14.08 -3.86 -0.64
N GLY A 71 -13.30 -2.82 -0.93
CA GLY A 71 -13.76 -1.44 -0.80
C GLY A 71 -12.72 -0.43 -1.25
N LYS A 72 -13.12 0.84 -1.36
CA LYS A 72 -12.22 1.95 -1.69
C LYS A 72 -11.59 2.54 -0.44
N ILE A 73 -10.36 3.04 -0.56
CA ILE A 73 -9.72 3.76 0.55
C ILE A 73 -10.34 5.15 0.72
N LEU A 74 -10.98 5.40 1.88
CA LEU A 74 -11.57 6.70 2.19
C LEU A 74 -10.53 7.71 2.68
N LYS A 75 -9.68 7.28 3.60
CA LYS A 75 -8.66 8.14 4.23
C LYS A 75 -7.43 7.36 4.63
N VAL A 76 -6.28 7.92 4.30
CA VAL A 76 -4.96 7.47 4.75
C VAL A 76 -4.51 8.37 5.90
N ASN A 77 -4.31 7.80 7.08
CA ASN A 77 -3.81 8.52 8.25
C ASN A 77 -2.31 8.25 8.44
N VAL A 78 -1.48 9.14 7.91
CA VAL A 78 -0.01 9.03 7.97
C VAL A 78 0.52 9.14 9.39
N ARG A 79 -0.14 9.92 10.25
CA ARG A 79 0.26 10.11 11.64
C ARG A 79 0.08 8.83 12.46
N LYS A 80 -1.05 8.15 12.28
CA LYS A 80 -1.36 6.88 12.95
C LYS A 80 -0.78 5.65 12.24
N GLY A 81 -0.36 5.78 10.98
CA GLY A 81 0.09 4.65 10.17
C GLY A 81 -1.06 3.70 9.83
N LYS A 82 -2.28 4.22 9.63
CA LYS A 82 -3.49 3.41 9.40
C LYS A 82 -4.31 3.92 8.22
N VAL A 83 -5.12 3.04 7.66
CA VAL A 83 -6.01 3.27 6.52
C VAL A 83 -7.45 3.00 6.93
N THR A 84 -8.40 3.71 6.35
CA THR A 84 -9.84 3.41 6.48
C THR A 84 -10.40 3.07 5.11
N VAL A 85 -11.22 2.03 5.05
CA VAL A 85 -11.78 1.48 3.83
C VAL A 85 -13.29 1.59 3.88
N GLU A 86 -13.91 1.91 2.75
CA GLU A 86 -15.35 1.98 2.58
C GLU A 86 -16.00 0.62 2.88
N GLY A 87 -17.18 0.63 3.52
CA GLY A 87 -17.88 -0.57 3.94
C GLY A 87 -17.29 -1.27 5.19
N ILE A 88 -16.07 -0.94 5.61
CA ILE A 88 -15.43 -1.52 6.80
C ILE A 88 -15.72 -0.64 8.02
N THR A 89 -16.86 -0.90 8.63
CA THR A 89 -17.36 -0.16 9.78
C THR A 89 -17.67 -1.07 10.97
N ARG A 90 -17.67 -0.48 12.17
CA ARG A 90 -18.15 -1.08 13.41
C ARG A 90 -19.29 -0.23 13.97
N LYS A 91 -20.35 -0.88 14.46
CA LYS A 91 -21.48 -0.22 15.14
C LYS A 91 -21.08 0.13 16.58
N LYS A 92 -21.33 1.36 17.01
CA LYS A 92 -21.25 1.78 18.43
C LYS A 92 -22.52 1.37 19.19
N ALA A 93 -22.48 1.42 20.52
CA ALA A 93 -23.67 1.23 21.36
C ALA A 93 -24.79 2.21 20.96
N ASP A 94 -24.43 3.45 20.66
CA ASP A 94 -25.33 4.52 20.19
C ASP A 94 -25.92 4.29 18.78
N GLY A 95 -25.59 3.17 18.11
CA GLY A 95 -26.08 2.84 16.78
C GLY A 95 -25.32 3.47 15.61
N THR A 96 -24.48 4.47 15.87
CA THR A 96 -23.65 5.12 14.84
C THR A 96 -22.58 4.17 14.27
N LYS A 97 -22.29 4.32 12.96
CA LYS A 97 -21.25 3.54 12.26
C LYS A 97 -19.92 4.27 12.32
N LEU A 98 -18.87 3.59 12.80
CA LEU A 98 -17.51 4.09 12.80
C LEU A 98 -16.61 3.33 11.84
N ASN A 99 -15.80 4.06 11.09
CA ASN A 99 -14.79 3.47 10.21
C ASN A 99 -13.69 2.80 11.04
N VAL A 100 -13.34 1.57 10.67
CA VAL A 100 -12.29 0.81 11.34
C VAL A 100 -10.94 1.18 10.75
N TYR A 101 -9.94 1.40 11.63
CA TYR A 101 -8.56 1.58 11.21
C TYR A 101 -7.90 0.23 10.89
N LEU A 102 -7.39 0.12 9.68
CA LEU A 102 -6.68 -1.04 9.18
C LEU A 102 -5.19 -0.74 8.96
N ASP A 103 -4.40 -1.80 9.04
CA ASP A 103 -2.98 -1.75 8.70
C ASP A 103 -2.82 -2.02 7.19
N PRO A 104 -2.05 -1.21 6.45
CA PRO A 104 -1.86 -1.41 5.01
C PRO A 104 -1.22 -2.77 4.68
N SER A 105 -0.44 -3.36 5.59
CA SER A 105 0.16 -4.69 5.40
C SER A 105 -0.88 -5.82 5.34
N LYS A 106 -2.10 -5.59 5.84
CA LYS A 106 -3.22 -6.56 5.80
C LYS A 106 -4.09 -6.40 4.56
N ILE A 107 -3.74 -5.48 3.67
CA ILE A 107 -4.55 -5.06 2.54
C ILE A 107 -3.80 -5.38 1.24
N GLN A 108 -4.53 -5.78 0.21
CA GLN A 108 -4.04 -5.95 -1.15
C GLN A 108 -4.77 -4.98 -2.09
N ILE A 109 -4.02 -4.27 -2.92
CA ILE A 109 -4.57 -3.34 -3.91
C ILE A 109 -4.98 -4.12 -5.16
N VAL A 110 -6.23 -3.95 -5.56
CA VAL A 110 -6.83 -4.56 -6.75
C VAL A 110 -6.80 -3.61 -7.93
N ALA A 111 -7.14 -2.33 -7.70
CA ALA A 111 -7.08 -1.30 -8.73
C ALA A 111 -6.40 -0.05 -8.18
N LEU A 112 -5.55 0.56 -9.02
CA LEU A 112 -4.78 1.75 -8.70
C LEU A 112 -5.47 2.99 -9.26
N LYS A 113 -5.50 4.06 -8.47
CA LYS A 113 -5.84 5.39 -8.97
C LYS A 113 -4.62 6.07 -9.59
N LEU A 114 -4.63 6.30 -10.91
CA LEU A 114 -3.47 6.74 -11.69
C LEU A 114 -3.44 8.24 -12.04
N ASP A 115 -4.02 9.10 -11.21
CA ASP A 115 -4.06 10.55 -11.48
C ASP A 115 -2.68 11.24 -11.48
N ASP A 116 -1.71 10.69 -10.75
CA ASP A 116 -0.37 11.29 -10.62
C ASP A 116 0.65 10.46 -11.40
N SER A 117 1.34 11.10 -12.34
CA SER A 117 2.36 10.48 -13.19
C SER A 117 3.56 9.95 -12.41
N ARG A 118 3.87 10.53 -11.24
CA ARG A 118 4.99 10.09 -10.38
C ARG A 118 4.67 8.87 -9.53
N ARG A 119 3.42 8.39 -9.56
CA ARG A 119 2.95 7.32 -8.70
C ARG A 119 3.59 5.99 -9.07
N LEU A 120 3.62 5.69 -10.36
CA LEU A 120 4.34 4.53 -10.86
C LEU A 120 5.79 4.94 -11.08
N PRO A 121 6.78 4.18 -10.59
CA PRO A 121 8.15 4.41 -11.01
C PRO A 121 8.19 4.21 -12.53
N VAL A 122 8.73 5.19 -13.24
CA VAL A 122 8.92 5.15 -14.69
C VAL A 122 9.72 3.89 -14.99
N LYS A 123 9.07 2.88 -15.57
CA LYS A 123 9.76 1.77 -16.19
C LYS A 123 10.05 2.17 -17.60
N GLU A 124 11.25 2.71 -17.81
CA GLU A 124 11.89 2.58 -19.10
C GLU A 124 12.00 1.08 -19.41
N LYS A 125 11.17 0.64 -20.36
CA LYS A 125 11.33 -0.54 -21.23
C LYS A 125 11.48 -1.90 -20.54
N THR A 126 10.36 -2.53 -20.18
CA THR A 126 10.25 -4.00 -20.30
C THR A 126 10.05 -4.35 -21.77
N GLY A 127 11.13 -4.64 -22.48
CA GLY A 127 11.09 -5.34 -23.78
C GLY A 127 10.56 -6.79 -23.67
N GLU A 128 10.22 -7.26 -22.46
CA GLU A 128 9.80 -8.63 -22.19
C GLU A 128 8.27 -8.82 -22.17
N SER A 129 7.47 -7.77 -21.89
CA SER A 129 6.01 -7.91 -21.82
C SER A 129 5.35 -8.03 -23.20
N LYS A 130 5.95 -7.46 -24.26
CA LYS A 130 5.47 -7.64 -25.64
C LYS A 130 5.72 -9.07 -26.16
N LYS A 131 6.84 -9.69 -25.77
CA LYS A 131 7.20 -11.06 -26.20
C LYS A 131 6.30 -12.15 -25.62
N SER A 132 5.69 -11.93 -24.45
CA SER A 132 4.74 -12.88 -23.86
C SER A 132 3.34 -12.79 -24.46
N GLU A 133 2.94 -11.63 -24.99
CA GLU A 133 1.65 -11.48 -25.70
C GLU A 133 1.69 -12.10 -27.10
N GLU A 134 2.83 -12.02 -27.82
CA GLU A 134 2.98 -12.65 -29.15
C GLU A 134 3.01 -14.18 -29.12
N LYS A 135 3.52 -14.80 -28.04
CA LYS A 135 3.58 -16.28 -27.94
C LYS A 135 2.23 -16.94 -27.65
N ASN A 136 1.28 -16.23 -27.04
CA ASN A 136 -0.02 -16.78 -26.70
C ASN A 136 -1.06 -16.64 -27.83
N ASN A 137 -0.75 -15.86 -28.88
CA ASN A 137 -1.63 -15.60 -30.01
C ASN A 137 -1.18 -16.28 -31.33
N ALA A 138 -0.16 -17.13 -31.29
CA ALA A 138 0.22 -17.90 -32.47
C ALA A 138 -0.80 -19.05 -32.67
N PRO A 139 -1.51 -19.13 -33.81
CA PRO A 139 -2.36 -20.28 -34.10
C PRO A 139 -1.49 -21.52 -34.33
N ASP A 140 -1.83 -22.61 -33.64
CA ASP A 140 -1.23 -23.93 -33.86
C ASP A 140 -1.40 -24.31 -35.35
N LYS A 141 -0.30 -24.61 -36.03
CA LYS A 141 -0.26 -25.02 -37.44
C LYS A 141 0.07 -26.50 -37.55
#